data_AF-A0A3B1B1Y7-F1
#
_entry.id   AF-A0A3B1B1Y7-F1
#
_cell.length_a   1.000
_cell.length_b   1.000
_cell.length_c   1.000
_cell.angle_alpha   90.00
_cell.angle_beta   90.00
_cell.angle_gamma   90.00
#
_symmetry.space_group_name_H-M   'P 1'
#
loop_
_entity.id
_entity.type
_entity.pdbx_description
1 polymer ?
#
loop_
_entity_poly.entity_id
_entity_poly.type
_entity_poly.pdbx_seq_one_letter_code
_entity_poly.pdbx_strand_id
1 'polypeptide(L)' 'MRTNIVLNDALVAQAMQLSGASSKKELIHNALRELVQARKQQAESRQGFIKKYINHPIKLDLFQPLSRDEANAR' A
#
# COMPACT_ATOMS: atom_id res chain seq x y z
N MET A 1 19.18 17.74 1.22
CA MET A 1 19.56 17.93 2.64
C MET A 1 20.76 17.05 2.95
N ARG A 2 21.79 17.57 3.63
CA ARG A 2 22.92 16.76 4.11
C ARG A 2 22.61 16.35 5.55
N THR A 3 22.61 15.05 5.82
CA THR A 3 22.23 14.49 7.12
C THR A 3 23.21 13.38 7.48
N ASN A 4 23.66 13.36 8.73
CA ASN A 4 24.46 12.25 9.26
C ASN A 4 23.50 11.27 9.95
N ILE A 5 23.46 10.04 9.44
CA ILE A 5 22.64 8.95 9.98
C ILE A 5 23.50 7.69 10.08
N VAL A 6 23.24 6.88 11.12
CA VAL A 6 23.88 5.57 11.26
C VAL A 6 23.04 4.54 10.50
N LEU A 7 23.69 3.77 9.63
CA LEU A 7 23.06 2.71 8.85
C LEU A 7 23.71 1.37 9.22
N ASN A 8 22.93 0.30 9.10
CA ASN A 8 23.48 -1.05 9.24
C ASN A 8 24.32 -1.39 8.00
N ASP A 9 25.63 -1.58 8.18
CA ASP A 9 26.56 -1.82 7.07
C ASP A 9 26.28 -3.13 6.33
N ALA A 10 25.87 -4.19 7.02
CA ALA A 10 25.53 -5.46 6.39
C ALA A 10 24.31 -5.32 5.47
N LEU A 11 23.30 -4.58 5.92
CA LEU A 11 22.11 -4.31 5.10
C LEU A 11 22.45 -3.41 3.91
N VAL A 12 23.27 -2.38 4.11
CA VAL A 12 23.71 -1.50 3.02
C VAL A 12 24.51 -2.26 1.97
N ALA A 13 25.41 -3.15 2.38
CA ALA A 13 26.19 -3.97 1.45
C ALA A 13 25.28 -4.85 0.57
N GLN A 14 24.33 -5.56 1.18
CA GLN A 14 23.34 -6.37 0.45
C GLN A 14 22.49 -5.50 -0.48
N ALA A 15 22.00 -4.37 0.01
CA ALA A 15 21.15 -3.47 -0.75
C ALA A 15 21.89 -2.86 -1.95
N MET A 16 23.16 -2.47 -1.79
CA MET A 16 23.97 -1.97 -2.92
C MET A 16 24.22 -3.06 -3.97
N GLN A 17 24.49 -4.30 -3.55
CA GLN A 17 24.68 -5.43 -4.47
C GLN A 17 23.39 -5.71 -5.27
N LEU A 18 22.24 -5.67 -4.62
CA LEU A 18 20.94 -5.92 -5.27
C LEU A 18 20.47 -4.75 -6.14
N SER A 19 20.72 -3.52 -5.71
CA SER A 19 20.22 -2.32 -6.40
C SER A 19 21.16 -1.83 -7.52
N GLY A 20 22.42 -2.29 -7.56
CA GLY A 20 23.44 -1.80 -8.48
C GLY A 20 23.79 -0.31 -8.26
N ALA A 21 23.50 0.24 -7.08
CA ALA A 21 23.73 1.67 -6.81
C ALA A 21 25.24 1.95 -6.66
N SER A 22 25.70 3.05 -7.25
CA SER A 22 27.12 3.43 -7.23
C SER A 22 27.53 4.13 -5.93
N SER A 23 26.55 4.57 -5.12
CA SER A 23 26.82 5.25 -3.85
C SER A 23 25.71 5.03 -2.82
N LYS A 24 26.05 5.17 -1.53
CA LYS A 24 25.08 5.16 -0.43
C LYS A 24 23.99 6.24 -0.61
N LYS A 25 24.35 7.40 -1.18
CA LYS A 25 23.39 8.49 -1.46
C LYS A 25 22.35 8.07 -2.49
N GLU A 26 22.80 7.46 -3.58
CA GLU A 26 21.93 6.96 -4.65
C GLU A 26 21.04 5.83 -4.14
N LEU A 27 21.60 4.89 -3.39
CA LEU A 27 20.85 3.80 -2.75
C LEU A 27 19.68 4.36 -1.91
N ILE A 28 19.97 5.31 -1.01
CA ILE A 28 18.95 5.90 -0.13
C ILE A 28 17.90 6.66 -0.95
N HIS A 29 18.31 7.40 -1.98
CA HIS A 29 17.39 8.11 -2.85
C HIS A 29 16.41 7.15 -3.55
N ASN A 30 16.93 6.07 -4.12
CA ASN A 30 16.13 5.06 -4.82
C ASN A 30 15.18 4.34 -3.86
N ALA A 31 15.68 3.92 -2.69
CA ALA A 31 14.86 3.27 -1.66
C ALA A 31 13.71 4.15 -1.17
N LEU A 32 13.96 5.45 -0.93
CA LEU A 32 12.91 6.39 -0.53
C LEU A 32 11.89 6.61 -1.65
N ARG A 33 12.36 6.75 -2.90
CA ARG A 33 11.48 6.93 -4.06
C ARG A 33 10.57 5.72 -4.26
N GLU A 34 11.09 4.51 -4.08
CA GLU A 34 10.31 3.28 -4.18
C GLU A 34 9.29 3.16 -3.05
N LEU A 35 9.70 3.44 -1.81
CA LEU A 35 8.81 3.46 -0.65
C LEU A 35 7.63 4.42 -0.86
N VAL A 36 7.90 5.64 -1.33
CA VAL A 36 6.84 6.63 -1.60
C VAL A 36 5.87 6.13 -2.67
N GLN A 37 6.39 5.54 -3.76
CA GLN A 37 5.55 4.99 -4.82
C GLN A 37 4.68 3.84 -4.33
N ALA A 38 5.26 2.89 -3.59
CA ALA A 38 4.52 1.76 -3.03
C ALA A 38 3.39 2.22 -2.10
N ARG A 39 3.64 3.23 -1.27
CA ARG A 39 2.62 3.80 -0.37
C ARG A 39 1.51 4.53 -1.12
N LYS A 40 1.83 5.25 -2.20
CA LYS A 40 0.83 5.89 -3.06
C LYS A 40 -0.07 4.84 -3.73
N GLN A 41 0.52 3.80 -4.32
CA GLN A 41 -0.23 2.71 -4.95
C GLN A 41 -1.12 1.96 -3.94
N GLN A 42 -0.65 1.74 -2.71
CA GLN A 42 -1.46 1.16 -1.65
C GLN A 42 -2.65 2.05 -1.27
N ALA A 43 -2.45 3.38 -1.21
CA ALA A 43 -3.54 4.31 -0.94
C ALA A 43 -4.56 4.37 -2.09
N GLU A 44 -4.09 4.40 -3.34
CA GLU A 44 -4.91 4.42 -4.54
C GLU A 44 -5.75 3.15 -4.70
N SER A 45 -5.18 1.97 -4.41
CA SER A 45 -5.95 0.71 -4.45
C SER A 45 -7.08 0.69 -3.42
N ARG A 46 -6.85 1.23 -2.23
CA ARG A 46 -7.90 1.39 -1.20
C ARG A 46 -8.99 2.38 -1.62
N GLN A 47 -8.61 3.53 -2.19
CA GLN A 47 -9.57 4.53 -2.66
C GLN A 47 -10.36 4.06 -3.89
N GLY A 48 -9.69 3.34 -4.81
CA GLY A 48 -10.30 2.74 -5.99
C GLY A 48 -11.33 1.68 -5.62
N PHE A 49 -11.05 0.83 -4.63
CA PHE A 49 -12.02 -0.13 -4.09
C PHE A 49 -13.26 0.58 -3.53
N ILE A 50 -13.07 1.59 -2.68
CA ILE A 50 -14.19 2.35 -2.10
C ILE A 50 -15.03 3.01 -3.20
N LYS A 51 -14.40 3.70 -4.15
CA LYS A 51 -15.12 4.37 -5.24
C LYS A 51 -15.87 3.39 -6.16
N LYS A 52 -15.31 2.20 -6.40
CA LYS A 52 -15.87 1.21 -7.33
C LYS A 52 -17.01 0.40 -6.71
N TYR A 53 -16.91 0.03 -5.44
CA TYR A 53 -17.87 -0.91 -4.82
C TYR A 53 -18.80 -0.27 -3.80
N ILE A 54 -18.39 0.83 -3.14
CA ILE A 54 -19.23 1.51 -2.16
C ILE A 54 -20.09 2.58 -2.83
N ASN A 55 -19.53 3.36 -3.76
CA ASN A 55 -20.29 4.42 -4.44
C ASN A 55 -21.14 3.90 -5.60
N HIS A 56 -20.86 2.69 -6.10
CA HIS A 56 -21.66 2.02 -7.13
C HIS A 56 -22.04 0.61 -6.64
N PRO A 57 -22.93 0.51 -5.64
CA PRO A 57 -23.34 -0.78 -5.12
C PRO A 57 -24.02 -1.59 -6.23
N ILE A 58 -23.66 -2.87 -6.32
CA ILE A 58 -24.33 -3.82 -7.22
C ILE A 58 -25.77 -3.94 -6.72
N LYS A 59 -26.72 -3.44 -7.50
CA LYS A 59 -28.14 -3.65 -7.21
C LYS A 59 -28.49 -5.07 -7.63
N LEU A 60 -28.80 -5.91 -6.65
CA LEU A 60 -29.34 -7.23 -6.88
C LEU A 60 -30.87 -7.10 -6.81
N ASP A 61 -31.53 -7.18 -7.96
CA ASP A 61 -32.99 -6.97 -8.06
C ASP A 61 -33.81 -7.99 -7.25
N LEU A 62 -33.17 -9.12 -6.90
CA LEU A 62 -33.78 -10.23 -6.16
C LEU A 62 -33.33 -10.33 -4.69
N PHE A 63 -32.43 -9.44 -4.23
CA PHE A 63 -31.97 -9.48 -2.85
C PHE A 63 -32.88 -8.62 -1.98
N GLN A 64 -33.76 -9.28 -1.23
CA GLN A 64 -34.41 -8.66 -0.09
C GLN A 64 -33.59 -9.02 1.15
N PRO A 65 -32.93 -8.05 1.81
CA PRO A 65 -32.20 -8.33 3.04
C PRO A 65 -33.19 -8.87 4.08
N LEU A 66 -32.87 -10.00 4.72
CA LEU A 66 -33.65 -10.52 5.84
C LEU A 66 -33.79 -9.42 6.89
N SER A 67 -35.01 -9.20 7.38
CA SER A 67 -35.22 -8.28 8.49
C SER A 67 -34.47 -8.81 9.73
N ARG A 68 -34.02 -7.89 10.60
CA ARG A 68 -33.44 -8.25 11.90
C ARG A 68 -34.39 -9.15 12.69
N ASP A 69 -35.68 -8.91 12.58
CA ASP A 69 -36.71 -9.69 13.27
C ASP A 69 -36.83 -11.12 12.69
N GLU A 70 -36.66 -11.28 11.38
CA GLU A 70 -36.66 -12.58 10.70
C GLU A 70 -35.40 -13.40 11.01
N ALA A 71 -34.26 -12.73 11.17
CA ALA A 71 -32.99 -13.38 11.49
C ALA A 71 -32.96 -13.93 12.93
N ASN A 72 -33.59 -13.22 13.87
CA ASN A 72 -33.67 -13.60 15.28
C ASN A 72 -34.79 -14.62 15.58
N ALA A 73 -35.64 -14.94 14.60
CA ALA A 73 -36.73 -15.90 14.72
C ALA A 73 -36.35 -17.35 14.35
N ARG A 74 -35.07 -17.63 14.07
CA ARG A 74 -34.49 -18.97 13.86
C ARG A 74 -33.71 -19.44 15.08
#